data_AF-A0A3N5N0W6-F1
#
_entry.id   AF-A0A3N5N0W6-F1
#
_cell.length_a   1.000
_cell.length_b   1.000
_cell.length_c   1.000
_cell.angle_alpha   90.00
_cell.angle_beta   90.00
_cell.angle_gamma   90.00
#
_symmetry.space_group_name_H-M   'P 1'
#
loop_
_entity.id
_entity.type
_entity.pdbx_description
1 polymer ?
#
loop_
_entity_poly.entity_id
_entity_poly.type
_entity_poly.pdbx_seq_one_letter_code
_entity_poly.pdbx_strand_id
1 'polypeptide(L)'
;KDGTPLARIIAETGAMPGIKVDAGAKPLPFCAGETITEGLDGLRERIKDYVGLGAKFAKWRAVIDIGRNMPSYNAINANAQALARYAALCVEGGLVPIVEPEVLMDGEHDIDTCEKMTEWVLKEVYAQLYYARVPLEQTILKPNMVIAGKKSAKQATRQEVAERTVKVLRSSVPVAVPGIAFLSGGQSDEDATAHLSLMNAMGPLPWKLSFSYGRALQAAAQKAWAGKPENYAAGQRAFSHRAKMNGAAALGQWSQAMEKAA
;
A
#
# COMPACT_ATOMS: atom_id res chain seq x y z
N LYS A 1 -1.06 13.02 -25.78
CA LYS A 1 -0.54 13.69 -27.01
C LYS A 1 -1.60 14.61 -27.61
N ASP A 2 -2.86 14.22 -27.49
CA ASP A 2 -4.09 14.92 -27.86
C ASP A 2 -4.52 16.05 -26.91
N GLY A 3 -3.77 16.34 -25.83
CA GLY A 3 -4.09 17.39 -24.87
C GLY A 3 -5.12 17.00 -23.80
N THR A 4 -5.67 15.78 -23.86
CA THR A 4 -6.60 15.28 -22.85
C THR A 4 -5.90 15.16 -21.50
N PRO A 5 -6.44 15.74 -20.41
CA PRO A 5 -5.87 15.58 -19.07
C PRO A 5 -5.82 14.10 -18.65
N LEU A 6 -4.69 13.66 -18.07
CA LEU A 6 -4.52 12.26 -17.64
C LEU A 6 -5.60 11.80 -16.66
N ALA A 7 -6.06 12.69 -15.76
CA ALA A 7 -7.15 12.40 -14.83
C ALA A 7 -8.46 12.07 -15.55
N ARG A 8 -8.72 12.73 -16.69
CA ARG A 8 -9.90 12.46 -17.54
C ARG A 8 -9.76 11.12 -18.26
N ILE A 9 -8.58 10.81 -18.80
CA ILE A 9 -8.31 9.50 -19.42
C ILE A 9 -8.58 8.37 -18.40
N ILE A 10 -8.13 8.53 -17.16
CA ILE A 10 -8.39 7.55 -16.08
C ILE A 10 -9.89 7.44 -15.82
N ALA A 11 -10.58 8.57 -15.63
CA ALA A 11 -12.02 8.59 -15.34
C ALA A 11 -12.87 7.95 -16.45
N GLU A 12 -12.51 8.14 -17.72
CA GLU A 12 -13.21 7.55 -18.87
C GLU A 12 -13.11 6.02 -18.94
N THR A 13 -12.15 5.40 -18.25
CA THR A 13 -12.08 3.94 -18.09
C THR A 13 -12.99 3.39 -16.98
N GLY A 14 -13.66 4.27 -16.23
CA GLY A 14 -14.41 3.93 -15.01
C GLY A 14 -13.53 3.85 -13.75
N ALA A 15 -12.21 4.10 -13.86
CA ALA A 15 -11.31 4.17 -12.72
C ALA A 15 -11.41 5.54 -12.02
N MET A 16 -11.25 5.55 -10.69
CA MET A 16 -11.24 6.78 -9.91
C MET A 16 -9.82 7.38 -9.86
N PRO A 17 -9.62 8.66 -10.21
CA PRO A 17 -8.34 9.32 -10.01
C PRO A 17 -8.09 9.61 -8.52
N GLY A 18 -6.85 9.44 -8.08
CA GLY A 18 -6.41 9.76 -6.74
C GLY A 18 -5.09 10.50 -6.72
N ILE A 19 -4.74 11.07 -5.56
CA ILE A 19 -3.60 11.96 -5.41
C ILE A 19 -2.72 11.58 -4.21
N LYS A 20 -1.40 11.58 -4.39
CA LYS A 20 -0.45 11.50 -3.27
C LYS A 20 -0.27 12.90 -2.69
N VAL A 21 -0.52 13.07 -1.40
CA VAL A 21 -0.53 14.41 -0.76
C VAL A 21 0.57 14.63 0.26
N ASP A 22 1.32 13.57 0.62
CA ASP A 22 2.48 13.68 1.50
C ASP A 22 3.71 14.27 0.78
N ALA A 23 4.53 15.01 1.53
CA ALA A 23 5.76 15.67 1.09
C ALA A 23 7.03 14.82 1.31
N GLY A 24 6.84 13.52 1.59
CA GLY A 24 7.90 12.54 1.77
C GLY A 24 8.37 12.36 3.21
N ALA A 25 9.05 11.24 3.44
CA ALA A 25 9.66 10.88 4.71
C ALA A 25 10.96 11.66 4.94
N LYS A 26 11.09 12.30 6.10
CA LYS A 26 12.27 13.07 6.54
C LYS A 26 12.89 12.42 7.77
N PRO A 27 14.20 12.62 8.03
CA PRO A 27 14.82 12.14 9.27
C PRO A 27 14.07 12.64 10.50
N LEU A 28 13.77 11.73 11.43
CA LEU A 28 13.16 12.07 12.72
C LEU A 28 14.25 12.50 13.72
N PRO A 29 14.20 13.71 14.30
CA PRO A 29 15.21 14.16 15.25
C PRO A 29 15.38 13.20 16.43
N PHE A 30 16.64 12.93 16.81
CA PHE A 30 17.03 12.03 17.90
C PHE A 30 16.63 10.55 17.72
N CYS A 31 16.13 10.16 16.54
CA CYS A 31 15.76 8.80 16.18
C CYS A 31 16.59 8.38 14.95
N ALA A 32 17.87 8.05 15.17
CA ALA A 32 18.82 7.78 14.08
C ALA A 32 18.34 6.65 13.17
N GLY A 33 18.28 6.92 11.86
CA GLY A 33 17.80 5.96 10.85
C GLY A 33 16.28 5.94 10.66
N GLU A 34 15.52 6.58 11.52
CA GLU A 34 14.06 6.61 11.46
C GLU A 34 13.54 7.89 10.80
N THR A 35 12.29 7.84 10.33
CA THR A 35 11.70 8.95 9.57
C THR A 35 10.34 9.34 10.08
N ILE A 36 9.94 10.58 9.76
CA ILE A 36 8.57 11.09 9.89
C ILE A 36 8.15 11.68 8.55
N THR A 37 6.95 11.34 8.10
CA THR A 37 6.41 11.92 6.87
C THR A 37 5.82 13.30 7.10
N GLU A 38 6.17 14.24 6.22
CA GLU A 38 5.68 15.62 6.25
C GLU A 38 4.57 15.89 5.22
N GLY A 39 3.92 17.05 5.33
CA GLY A 39 2.94 17.53 4.35
C GLY A 39 1.60 17.98 4.94
N LEU A 40 1.45 18.11 6.25
CA LEU A 40 0.18 18.51 6.86
C LEU A 40 -0.11 20.01 6.68
N ASP A 41 0.93 20.84 6.59
CA ASP A 41 0.77 22.28 6.41
C ASP A 41 0.09 22.58 5.06
N GLY A 42 -0.98 23.38 5.11
CA GLY A 42 -1.81 23.73 3.96
C GLY A 42 -2.57 22.56 3.32
N LEU A 43 -2.62 21.38 3.97
CA LEU A 43 -3.21 20.18 3.39
C LEU A 43 -4.71 20.35 3.12
N ARG A 44 -5.45 21.07 3.99
CA ARG A 44 -6.89 21.30 3.81
C ARG A 44 -7.18 22.02 2.50
N GLU A 45 -6.41 23.06 2.21
CA GLU A 45 -6.53 23.89 1.01
C GLU A 45 -6.15 23.07 -0.22
N ARG A 46 -5.05 22.31 -0.16
CA ARG A 46 -4.67 21.40 -1.25
C ARG A 46 -5.74 20.34 -1.52
N ILE A 47 -6.38 19.78 -0.50
CA ILE A 47 -7.47 18.80 -0.66
C ILE A 47 -8.63 19.42 -1.43
N LYS A 48 -9.06 20.63 -1.06
CA LYS A 48 -10.11 21.36 -1.78
C LYS A 48 -9.77 21.50 -3.27
N ASP A 49 -8.53 21.89 -3.58
CA ASP A 49 -8.08 22.03 -4.96
C ASP A 49 -8.08 20.68 -5.69
N TYR A 50 -7.58 19.61 -5.06
CA TYR A 50 -7.55 18.27 -5.66
C TYR A 50 -8.94 17.69 -5.92
N VAL A 51 -9.90 17.95 -5.03
CA VAL A 51 -11.32 17.59 -5.26
C VAL A 51 -11.87 18.38 -6.45
N GLY A 52 -11.56 19.67 -6.55
CA GLY A 52 -11.91 20.50 -7.72
C GLY A 52 -11.31 19.98 -9.03
N LEU A 53 -10.13 19.35 -8.97
CA LEU A 53 -9.47 18.67 -10.08
C LEU A 53 -9.98 17.24 -10.32
N GLY A 54 -10.95 16.77 -9.54
CA GLY A 54 -11.66 15.50 -9.74
C GLY A 54 -11.12 14.31 -8.93
N ALA A 55 -10.12 14.49 -8.06
CA ALA A 55 -9.62 13.42 -7.20
C ALA A 55 -10.73 12.86 -6.29
N LYS A 56 -10.72 11.55 -6.06
CA LYS A 56 -11.70 10.83 -5.23
C LYS A 56 -11.11 10.24 -3.96
N PHE A 57 -9.80 9.99 -3.96
CA PHE A 57 -9.07 9.49 -2.82
C PHE A 57 -7.67 10.12 -2.77
N ALA A 58 -7.08 10.10 -1.58
CA ALA A 58 -5.71 10.55 -1.35
C ALA A 58 -4.85 9.39 -0.87
N LYS A 59 -3.53 9.57 -0.86
CA LYS A 59 -2.57 8.63 -0.26
C LYS A 59 -1.50 9.37 0.53
N TRP A 60 -1.18 8.83 1.71
CA TRP A 60 -0.06 9.26 2.55
C TRP A 60 0.75 8.06 3.03
N ARG A 61 2.07 8.09 2.77
CA ARG A 61 2.99 7.00 3.14
C ARG A 61 3.81 7.35 4.38
N ALA A 62 3.69 6.57 5.44
CA ALA A 62 4.65 6.50 6.54
C ALA A 62 5.66 5.37 6.29
N VAL A 63 6.92 5.58 6.67
CA VAL A 63 8.01 4.61 6.46
C VAL A 63 8.58 4.19 7.80
N ILE A 64 8.49 2.89 8.08
CA ILE A 64 8.94 2.28 9.33
C ILE A 64 10.01 1.24 8.98
N ASP A 65 11.24 1.44 9.46
CA ASP A 65 12.34 0.51 9.23
C ASP A 65 12.49 -0.47 10.40
N ILE A 66 13.04 -1.66 10.11
CA ILE A 66 13.38 -2.67 11.12
C ILE A 66 14.90 -2.81 11.14
N GLY A 67 15.48 -2.53 12.29
CA GLY A 67 16.92 -2.63 12.51
C GLY A 67 17.26 -2.79 13.98
N ARG A 68 18.55 -2.67 14.31
CA ARG A 68 18.99 -2.71 15.71
C ARG A 68 18.38 -1.52 16.47
N ASN A 69 17.53 -1.81 17.45
CA ASN A 69 16.77 -0.82 18.24
C ASN A 69 15.75 0.02 17.43
N MET A 70 15.32 -0.46 16.25
CA MET A 70 14.29 0.16 15.42
C MET A 70 13.20 -0.86 15.04
N PRO A 71 11.94 -0.44 14.93
CA PRO A 71 11.44 0.92 15.14
C PRO A 71 11.32 1.30 16.63
N SER A 72 11.57 2.57 16.95
CA SER A 72 11.31 3.15 18.26
C SER A 72 9.83 3.50 18.42
N TYR A 73 9.35 3.57 19.67
CA TYR A 73 7.99 4.02 19.93
C TYR A 73 7.73 5.44 19.41
N ASN A 74 8.72 6.34 19.50
CA ASN A 74 8.57 7.71 19.01
C ASN A 74 8.32 7.73 17.49
N ALA A 75 9.06 6.93 16.70
CA ALA A 75 8.86 6.86 15.26
C ALA A 75 7.49 6.30 14.88
N ILE A 76 7.04 5.23 15.55
CA ILE A 76 5.71 4.66 15.31
C ILE A 76 4.62 5.67 15.67
N ASN A 77 4.67 6.25 16.88
CA ASN A 77 3.66 7.17 17.38
C ASN A 77 3.57 8.45 16.53
N ALA A 78 4.71 9.06 16.17
CA ALA A 78 4.73 10.26 15.35
C ALA A 78 4.11 10.02 13.96
N ASN A 79 4.45 8.90 13.31
CA ASN A 79 3.88 8.54 12.01
C ASN A 79 2.39 8.19 12.10
N ALA A 80 1.96 7.48 13.15
CA ALA A 80 0.56 7.17 13.38
C ALA A 80 -0.27 8.44 13.60
N GLN A 81 0.23 9.40 14.38
CA GLN A 81 -0.42 10.71 14.55
C GLN A 81 -0.48 11.52 13.25
N ALA A 82 0.57 11.49 12.43
CA ALA A 82 0.57 12.16 11.13
C ALA A 82 -0.47 11.54 10.17
N LEU A 83 -0.51 10.21 10.09
CA LEU A 83 -1.52 9.46 9.31
C LEU A 83 -2.94 9.78 9.78
N ALA A 84 -3.17 9.86 11.09
CA ALA A 84 -4.50 10.16 11.64
C ALA A 84 -4.97 11.58 11.31
N ARG A 85 -4.09 12.59 11.45
CA ARG A 85 -4.39 13.98 11.05
C ARG A 85 -4.64 14.10 9.55
N TYR A 86 -3.83 13.44 8.74
CA TYR A 86 -4.02 13.36 7.28
C TYR A 86 -5.38 12.75 6.93
N ALA A 87 -5.75 11.62 7.56
CA ALA A 87 -6.98 10.91 7.27
C ALA A 87 -8.22 11.74 7.65
N ALA A 88 -8.19 12.38 8.81
CA ALA A 88 -9.26 13.28 9.25
C ALA A 88 -9.48 14.44 8.26
N LEU A 89 -8.38 15.09 7.81
CA LEU A 89 -8.45 16.17 6.81
C LEU A 89 -9.00 15.70 5.46
N CYS A 90 -8.64 14.48 5.02
CA CYS A 90 -9.17 13.92 3.78
C CYS A 90 -10.67 13.68 3.87
N VAL A 91 -11.14 13.04 4.94
CA VAL A 91 -12.57 12.78 5.16
C VAL A 91 -13.34 14.11 5.23
N GLU A 92 -12.86 15.08 6.00
CA GLU A 92 -13.45 16.44 6.08
C GLU A 92 -13.56 17.08 4.69
N GLY A 93 -12.51 16.95 3.88
CA GLY A 93 -12.43 17.55 2.55
C GLY A 93 -13.05 16.74 1.42
N GLY A 94 -13.68 15.58 1.69
CA GLY A 94 -14.36 14.77 0.68
C GLY A 94 -13.46 13.83 -0.15
N LEU A 95 -12.29 13.45 0.39
CA LEU A 95 -11.42 12.41 -0.18
C LEU A 95 -11.39 11.19 0.74
N VAL A 96 -11.43 9.99 0.16
CA VAL A 96 -11.13 8.75 0.89
C VAL A 96 -9.62 8.68 1.17
N PRO A 97 -9.14 8.63 2.43
CA PRO A 97 -7.72 8.46 2.71
C PRO A 97 -7.27 7.00 2.57
N ILE A 98 -6.21 6.79 1.78
CA ILE A 98 -5.39 5.58 1.84
C ILE A 98 -4.30 5.78 2.90
N VAL A 99 -4.44 5.06 4.01
CA VAL A 99 -3.51 5.07 5.15
C VAL A 99 -2.42 4.03 4.89
N GLU A 100 -1.18 4.47 4.60
CA GLU A 100 -0.06 3.58 4.22
C GLU A 100 1.05 3.60 5.27
N PRO A 101 0.96 2.79 6.35
CA PRO A 101 2.07 2.53 7.26
C PRO A 101 2.93 1.38 6.74
N GLU A 102 3.99 1.69 6.00
CA GLU A 102 4.86 0.67 5.40
C GLU A 102 6.00 0.29 6.35
N VAL A 103 5.95 -0.95 6.85
CA VAL A 103 7.12 -1.61 7.44
C VAL A 103 8.00 -2.15 6.32
N LEU A 104 9.24 -1.66 6.25
CA LEU A 104 10.18 -1.96 5.18
C LEU A 104 10.71 -3.40 5.25
N MET A 105 10.84 -4.02 4.09
CA MET A 105 11.40 -5.37 3.94
C MET A 105 12.90 -5.37 3.63
N ASP A 106 13.63 -4.25 3.75
CA ASP A 106 15.01 -4.14 3.23
C ASP A 106 16.10 -4.71 4.17
N GLY A 107 15.72 -5.08 5.40
CA GLY A 107 16.61 -5.60 6.44
C GLY A 107 16.90 -7.11 6.38
N GLU A 108 17.55 -7.59 7.44
CA GLU A 108 17.94 -9.00 7.66
C GLU A 108 16.97 -9.76 8.59
N HIS A 109 15.93 -9.08 9.08
CA HIS A 109 14.96 -9.63 10.03
C HIS A 109 14.19 -10.83 9.46
N ASP A 110 13.83 -11.77 10.33
CA ASP A 110 12.95 -12.87 9.98
C ASP A 110 11.48 -12.44 9.90
N ILE A 111 10.63 -13.37 9.46
CA ILE A 111 9.19 -13.11 9.32
C ILE A 111 8.50 -12.92 10.68
N ASP A 112 9.00 -13.56 11.76
CA ASP A 112 8.48 -13.40 13.12
C ASP A 112 8.65 -11.95 13.60
N THR A 113 9.81 -11.35 13.32
CA THR A 113 10.08 -9.94 13.61
C THR A 113 9.18 -9.02 12.78
N CYS A 114 9.02 -9.28 11.47
CA CYS A 114 8.11 -8.50 10.63
C CYS A 114 6.66 -8.58 11.13
N GLU A 115 6.20 -9.77 11.53
CA GLU A 115 4.86 -10.01 12.10
C GLU A 115 4.64 -9.13 13.34
N LYS A 116 5.57 -9.20 14.29
CA LYS A 116 5.51 -8.43 15.54
C LYS A 116 5.52 -6.91 15.29
N MET A 117 6.39 -6.43 14.39
CA MET A 117 6.48 -4.99 14.09
C MET A 117 5.26 -4.50 13.33
N THR A 118 4.75 -5.27 12.38
CA THR A 118 3.52 -4.92 11.64
C THR A 118 2.32 -4.87 12.59
N GLU A 119 2.19 -5.84 13.50
CA GLU A 119 1.12 -5.84 14.51
C GLU A 119 1.19 -4.59 15.40
N TRP A 120 2.38 -4.24 15.91
CA TRP A 120 2.57 -3.06 16.75
C TRP A 120 2.21 -1.76 16.01
N VAL A 121 2.72 -1.59 14.79
CA VAL A 121 2.45 -0.41 13.96
C VAL A 121 0.96 -0.26 13.66
N LEU A 122 0.28 -1.34 13.26
CA LEU A 122 -1.15 -1.27 12.94
C LEU A 122 -2.00 -0.93 14.17
N LYS A 123 -1.69 -1.50 15.34
CA LYS A 123 -2.42 -1.17 16.58
C LYS A 123 -2.27 0.30 16.96
N GLU A 124 -1.07 0.86 16.84
CA GLU A 124 -0.84 2.28 17.10
C GLU A 124 -1.55 3.17 16.07
N VAL A 125 -1.51 2.81 14.79
CA VAL A 125 -2.22 3.55 13.72
C VAL A 125 -3.73 3.59 13.99
N TYR A 126 -4.36 2.46 14.32
CA TYR A 126 -5.80 2.45 14.60
C TYR A 126 -6.16 3.15 15.92
N ALA A 127 -5.30 3.13 16.93
CA ALA A 127 -5.49 3.94 18.13
C ALA A 127 -5.49 5.44 17.81
N GLN A 128 -4.52 5.91 17.01
CA GLN A 128 -4.46 7.32 16.61
C GLN A 128 -5.61 7.72 15.68
N LEU A 129 -6.04 6.86 14.76
CA LEU A 129 -7.23 7.08 13.93
C LEU A 129 -8.50 7.23 14.79
N TYR A 130 -8.65 6.38 15.81
CA TYR A 130 -9.75 6.47 16.77
C TYR A 130 -9.73 7.80 17.55
N TYR A 131 -8.58 8.21 18.09
CA TYR A 131 -8.46 9.48 18.82
C TYR A 131 -8.70 10.70 17.92
N ALA A 132 -8.32 10.62 16.65
CA ALA A 132 -8.64 11.64 15.65
C ALA A 132 -10.08 11.57 15.13
N ARG A 133 -10.91 10.64 15.64
CA ARG A 133 -12.32 10.44 15.27
C ARG A 133 -12.53 10.18 13.77
N VAL A 134 -11.60 9.48 13.14
CA VAL A 134 -11.70 9.13 11.72
C VAL A 134 -12.76 8.02 11.54
N PRO A 135 -13.78 8.22 10.69
CA PRO A 135 -14.76 7.17 10.37
C PRO A 135 -14.09 6.10 9.53
N LEU A 136 -13.83 4.93 10.13
CA LEU A 136 -13.02 3.87 9.51
C LEU A 136 -13.67 3.30 8.23
N GLU A 137 -15.00 3.34 8.14
CA GLU A 137 -15.78 2.96 6.97
C GLU A 137 -15.49 3.83 5.73
N GLN A 138 -14.84 4.98 5.91
CA GLN A 138 -14.44 5.90 4.84
C GLN A 138 -12.94 5.84 4.55
N THR A 139 -12.23 4.83 5.03
CA THR A 139 -10.76 4.70 4.86
C THR A 139 -10.38 3.46 4.06
N ILE A 140 -9.17 3.44 3.52
CA ILE A 140 -8.54 2.22 2.98
C ILE A 140 -7.19 2.05 3.66
N LEU A 141 -6.88 0.84 4.12
CA LEU A 141 -5.55 0.52 4.63
C LEU A 141 -4.66 0.05 3.48
N LYS A 142 -3.42 0.53 3.43
CA LYS A 142 -2.37 0.05 2.54
C LYS A 142 -1.15 -0.39 3.34
N PRO A 143 -1.15 -1.63 3.87
CA PRO A 143 -0.03 -2.12 4.66
C PRO A 143 0.96 -2.88 3.77
N ASN A 144 2.15 -3.14 4.29
CA ASN A 144 3.00 -4.22 3.82
C ASN A 144 2.33 -5.58 4.10
N MET A 145 2.71 -6.61 3.33
CA MET A 145 2.51 -7.99 3.75
C MET A 145 3.54 -8.35 4.83
N VAL A 146 3.23 -9.34 5.66
CA VAL A 146 4.17 -9.89 6.65
C VAL A 146 5.15 -10.81 5.93
N ILE A 147 6.39 -10.36 5.74
CA ILE A 147 7.42 -11.06 4.97
C ILE A 147 8.77 -10.94 5.68
N ALA A 148 9.64 -11.93 5.50
CA ALA A 148 11.03 -11.81 5.92
C ALA A 148 11.74 -10.68 5.16
N GLY A 149 12.74 -10.07 5.78
CA GLY A 149 13.57 -9.07 5.12
C GLY A 149 14.31 -9.67 3.92
N LYS A 150 14.58 -8.87 2.88
CA LYS A 150 15.25 -9.29 1.64
C LYS A 150 16.63 -9.89 1.89
N LYS A 151 17.30 -9.46 2.96
CA LYS A 151 18.62 -9.95 3.34
C LYS A 151 18.55 -11.05 4.40
N SER A 152 17.35 -11.47 4.80
CA SER A 152 17.19 -12.54 5.78
C SER A 152 17.75 -13.84 5.23
N ALA A 153 18.51 -14.56 6.07
CA ALA A 153 19.07 -15.86 5.74
C ALA A 153 17.99 -16.93 5.47
N LYS A 154 16.77 -16.72 5.95
CA LYS A 154 15.63 -17.61 5.76
C LYS A 154 14.44 -16.85 5.19
N GLN A 155 14.14 -17.08 3.92
CA GLN A 155 12.92 -16.58 3.28
C GLN A 155 11.73 -17.49 3.62
N ALA A 156 10.57 -16.87 3.84
CA ALA A 156 9.32 -17.57 4.12
C ALA A 156 8.70 -18.13 2.84
N THR A 157 7.88 -19.16 2.97
CA THR A 157 7.08 -19.66 1.84
C THR A 157 5.93 -18.71 1.53
N ARG A 158 5.39 -18.77 0.29
CA ARG A 158 4.22 -17.97 -0.09
C ARG A 158 3.01 -18.23 0.81
N GLN A 159 2.83 -19.47 1.24
CA GLN A 159 1.76 -19.88 2.16
C GLN A 159 1.94 -19.24 3.54
N GLU A 160 3.16 -19.30 4.08
CA GLU A 160 3.47 -18.72 5.39
C GLU A 160 3.28 -17.18 5.40
N VAL A 161 3.69 -16.49 4.32
CA VAL A 161 3.44 -15.05 4.16
C VAL A 161 1.95 -14.74 4.19
N ALA A 162 1.13 -15.49 3.45
CA ALA A 162 -0.31 -15.28 3.41
C ALA A 162 -0.96 -15.50 4.80
N GLU A 163 -0.63 -16.61 5.46
CA GLU A 163 -1.18 -16.97 6.77
C GLU A 163 -0.85 -15.95 7.85
N ARG A 164 0.42 -15.55 7.95
CA ARG A 164 0.88 -14.58 8.94
C ARG A 164 0.34 -13.18 8.66
N THR A 165 0.24 -12.79 7.40
CA THR A 165 -0.38 -11.51 7.03
C THR A 165 -1.85 -11.48 7.47
N VAL A 166 -2.65 -12.49 7.12
CA VAL A 166 -4.06 -12.55 7.54
C VAL A 166 -4.20 -12.62 9.06
N LYS A 167 -3.32 -13.33 9.76
CA LYS A 167 -3.28 -13.38 11.23
C LYS A 167 -3.11 -11.97 11.83
N VAL A 168 -2.14 -11.19 11.37
CA VAL A 168 -1.90 -9.83 11.85
C VAL A 168 -3.06 -8.90 11.53
N LEU A 169 -3.66 -9.02 10.34
CA LEU A 169 -4.84 -8.22 10.01
C LEU A 169 -6.00 -8.53 10.96
N ARG A 170 -6.24 -9.81 11.28
CA ARG A 170 -7.26 -10.24 12.24
C ARG A 170 -7.05 -9.70 13.66
N SER A 171 -5.81 -9.53 14.10
CA SER A 171 -5.52 -9.03 15.45
C SER A 171 -5.46 -7.51 15.57
N SER A 172 -5.38 -6.79 14.45
CA SER A 172 -5.09 -5.34 14.47
C SER A 172 -6.06 -4.45 13.70
N VAL A 173 -6.77 -4.97 12.69
CA VAL A 173 -7.64 -4.14 11.83
C VAL A 173 -9.08 -4.22 12.31
N PRO A 174 -9.77 -3.09 12.59
CA PRO A 174 -11.20 -3.11 12.87
C PRO A 174 -12.04 -3.54 11.65
N VAL A 175 -13.10 -4.32 11.87
CA VAL A 175 -14.00 -4.81 10.80
C VAL A 175 -14.73 -3.71 10.05
N ALA A 176 -14.80 -2.50 10.61
CA ALA A 176 -15.44 -1.34 9.97
C ALA A 176 -14.66 -0.82 8.74
N VAL A 177 -13.37 -1.14 8.62
CA VAL A 177 -12.58 -0.80 7.44
C VAL A 177 -13.17 -1.56 6.23
N PRO A 178 -13.44 -0.93 5.08
CA PRO A 178 -14.06 -1.63 3.95
C PRO A 178 -13.06 -2.47 3.15
N GLY A 179 -11.78 -2.07 3.10
CA GLY A 179 -10.80 -2.72 2.26
C GLY A 179 -9.35 -2.44 2.63
N ILE A 180 -8.51 -3.40 2.23
CA ILE A 180 -7.06 -3.40 2.44
C ILE A 180 -6.42 -3.61 1.07
N ALA A 181 -5.68 -2.62 0.59
CA ALA A 181 -5.04 -2.62 -0.71
C ALA A 181 -3.52 -2.65 -0.54
N PHE A 182 -2.90 -3.84 -0.56
CA PHE A 182 -1.50 -4.03 -0.21
C PHE A 182 -0.53 -3.27 -1.12
N LEU A 183 0.58 -2.80 -0.55
CA LEU A 183 1.77 -2.43 -1.31
C LEU A 183 2.59 -3.67 -1.67
N SER A 184 3.39 -3.60 -2.75
CA SER A 184 4.24 -4.72 -3.16
C SER A 184 5.62 -4.75 -2.47
N GLY A 185 6.06 -3.66 -1.82
CA GLY A 185 7.27 -3.62 -0.96
C GLY A 185 8.62 -3.86 -1.64
N GLY A 186 8.64 -4.30 -2.89
CA GLY A 186 9.84 -4.74 -3.61
C GLY A 186 9.91 -6.25 -3.80
N GLN A 187 8.82 -6.96 -3.52
CA GLN A 187 8.58 -8.30 -4.02
C GLN A 187 8.65 -8.35 -5.56
N SER A 188 8.87 -9.53 -6.10
CA SER A 188 8.71 -9.78 -7.53
C SER A 188 7.24 -9.60 -7.95
N ASP A 189 7.01 -9.38 -9.25
CA ASP A 189 5.67 -9.26 -9.83
C ASP A 189 4.80 -10.50 -9.50
N GLU A 190 5.41 -11.69 -9.57
CA GLU A 190 4.72 -12.95 -9.33
C GLU A 190 4.47 -13.22 -7.84
N ASP A 191 5.44 -12.95 -6.96
CA ASP A 191 5.24 -13.17 -5.52
C ASP A 191 4.16 -12.25 -4.95
N ALA A 192 4.13 -10.97 -5.36
CA ALA A 192 3.08 -10.05 -4.95
C ALA A 192 1.68 -10.57 -5.38
N THR A 193 1.58 -11.10 -6.61
CA THR A 193 0.35 -11.70 -7.13
C THR A 193 -0.03 -12.96 -6.34
N ALA A 194 0.93 -13.88 -6.13
CA ALA A 194 0.70 -15.16 -5.49
C ALA A 194 0.30 -15.02 -4.02
N HIS A 195 0.98 -14.15 -3.26
CA HIS A 195 0.63 -13.86 -1.87
C HIS A 195 -0.79 -13.32 -1.74
N LEU A 196 -1.17 -12.35 -2.59
CA LEU A 196 -2.53 -11.82 -2.58
C LEU A 196 -3.58 -12.89 -2.90
N SER A 197 -3.30 -13.77 -3.87
CA SER A 197 -4.21 -14.86 -4.23
C SER A 197 -4.38 -15.86 -3.09
N LEU A 198 -3.29 -16.26 -2.44
CA LEU A 198 -3.33 -17.19 -1.33
C LEU A 198 -4.14 -16.61 -0.17
N MET A 199 -3.93 -15.33 0.18
CA MET A 199 -4.72 -14.68 1.23
C MET A 199 -6.22 -14.67 0.91
N ASN A 200 -6.61 -14.36 -0.33
CA ASN A 200 -8.02 -14.38 -0.74
C ASN A 200 -8.61 -15.80 -0.82
N ALA A 201 -7.77 -16.84 -0.99
CA ALA A 201 -8.20 -18.24 -0.99
C ALA A 201 -8.40 -18.83 0.42
N MET A 202 -8.00 -18.12 1.50
CA MET A 202 -8.14 -18.60 2.89
C MET A 202 -9.58 -18.57 3.43
N GLY A 203 -10.56 -18.19 2.61
CA GLY A 203 -11.97 -18.11 2.99
C GLY A 203 -12.44 -16.68 3.25
N PRO A 204 -13.68 -16.50 3.75
CA PRO A 204 -14.26 -15.18 3.91
C PRO A 204 -13.49 -14.37 4.96
N LEU A 205 -13.09 -13.17 4.57
CA LEU A 205 -12.50 -12.16 5.44
C LEU A 205 -13.45 -10.98 5.58
N PRO A 206 -13.45 -10.29 6.73
CA PRO A 206 -14.36 -9.16 6.96
C PRO A 206 -14.00 -7.94 6.08
N TRP A 207 -12.77 -7.89 5.56
CA TRP A 207 -12.30 -6.85 4.63
C TRP A 207 -12.16 -7.41 3.22
N LYS A 208 -12.30 -6.55 2.21
CA LYS A 208 -11.79 -6.87 0.87
C LYS A 208 -10.26 -6.77 0.86
N LEU A 209 -9.59 -7.82 0.38
CA LEU A 209 -8.14 -7.78 0.15
C LEU A 209 -7.84 -7.57 -1.34
N SER A 210 -7.10 -6.52 -1.65
CA SER A 210 -6.75 -6.15 -3.02
C SER A 210 -5.33 -5.57 -3.08
N PHE A 211 -4.98 -4.90 -4.17
CA PHE A 211 -3.64 -4.39 -4.44
C PHE A 211 -3.62 -2.87 -4.70
N SER A 212 -2.55 -2.22 -4.23
CA SER A 212 -2.15 -0.85 -4.58
C SER A 212 -0.67 -0.87 -5.00
N TYR A 213 -0.42 -1.51 -6.14
CA TYR A 213 0.94 -1.81 -6.61
C TYR A 213 1.49 -0.74 -7.56
N GLY A 214 2.73 -0.33 -7.28
CA GLY A 214 3.56 0.43 -8.22
C GLY A 214 4.45 -0.53 -9.02
N ARG A 215 5.61 -0.89 -8.44
CA ARG A 215 6.61 -1.76 -9.09
C ARG A 215 6.02 -3.07 -9.64
N ALA A 216 5.27 -3.82 -8.83
CA ALA A 216 4.72 -5.12 -9.23
C ALA A 216 3.68 -5.08 -10.37
N LEU A 217 3.28 -3.88 -10.79
CA LEU A 217 2.35 -3.66 -11.89
C LEU A 217 3.02 -2.96 -13.08
N GLN A 218 4.11 -2.23 -12.85
CA GLN A 218 4.78 -1.40 -13.85
C GLN A 218 6.14 -1.92 -14.30
N ALA A 219 6.84 -2.76 -13.53
CA ALA A 219 8.21 -3.17 -13.84
C ALA A 219 8.32 -3.86 -15.21
N ALA A 220 7.46 -4.85 -15.47
CA ALA A 220 7.39 -5.52 -16.78
C ALA A 220 7.05 -4.53 -17.92
N ALA A 221 6.10 -3.62 -17.69
CA ALA A 221 5.68 -2.63 -18.67
C ALA A 221 6.78 -1.63 -19.03
N GLN A 222 7.50 -1.11 -18.02
CA GLN A 222 8.62 -0.20 -18.20
C GLN A 222 9.78 -0.88 -18.96
N LYS A 223 10.09 -2.14 -18.61
CA LYS A 223 11.10 -2.94 -19.31
C LYS A 223 10.74 -3.18 -20.78
N ALA A 224 9.48 -3.54 -21.07
CA ALA A 224 9.01 -3.77 -22.42
C ALA A 224 8.95 -2.49 -23.26
N TRP A 225 8.55 -1.37 -22.66
CA TRP A 225 8.51 -0.07 -23.34
C TRP A 225 9.91 0.48 -23.63
N ALA A 226 10.84 0.39 -22.68
CA ALA A 226 12.23 0.84 -22.81
C ALA A 226 12.39 2.30 -23.27
N GLY A 227 11.41 3.17 -23.02
CA GLY A 227 11.42 4.57 -23.44
C GLY A 227 11.18 4.80 -24.94
N LYS A 228 10.82 3.76 -25.70
CA LYS A 228 10.74 3.79 -27.17
C LYS A 228 9.28 3.85 -27.66
N PRO A 229 8.86 4.86 -28.45
CA PRO A 229 7.49 4.97 -28.95
C PRO A 229 6.99 3.74 -29.72
N GLU A 230 7.87 3.08 -30.48
CA GLU A 230 7.57 1.84 -31.22
C GLU A 230 7.17 0.68 -30.29
N ASN A 231 7.55 0.74 -29.01
CA ASN A 231 7.28 -0.30 -28.02
C ASN A 231 6.04 -0.01 -27.14
N TYR A 232 5.25 1.04 -27.42
CA TYR A 232 4.07 1.35 -26.61
C TYR A 232 3.12 0.16 -26.45
N ALA A 233 2.82 -0.54 -27.54
CA ALA A 233 1.93 -1.70 -27.50
C ALA A 233 2.50 -2.85 -26.65
N ALA A 234 3.83 -3.05 -26.66
CA ALA A 234 4.48 -4.07 -25.83
C ALA A 234 4.38 -3.71 -24.33
N GLY A 235 4.62 -2.44 -23.98
CA GLY A 235 4.44 -1.94 -22.61
C GLY A 235 2.99 -2.09 -22.13
N GLN A 236 2.02 -1.74 -22.97
CA GLN A 236 0.59 -1.88 -22.66
C GLN A 236 0.16 -3.33 -22.46
N ARG A 237 0.64 -4.27 -23.29
CA ARG A 237 0.36 -5.72 -23.10
C ARG A 237 0.92 -6.24 -21.79
N ALA A 238 2.18 -5.90 -21.46
CA ALA A 238 2.80 -6.31 -20.21
C ALA A 238 2.07 -5.74 -18.98
N PHE A 239 1.66 -4.47 -19.02
CA PHE A 239 0.82 -3.86 -17.97
C PHE A 239 -0.52 -4.57 -17.83
N SER A 240 -1.20 -4.83 -18.95
CA SER A 240 -2.53 -5.46 -18.97
C SER A 240 -2.49 -6.89 -18.44
N HIS A 241 -1.45 -7.65 -18.79
CA HIS A 241 -1.22 -8.99 -18.25
C HIS A 241 -1.09 -8.93 -16.72
N ARG A 242 -0.24 -8.03 -16.21
CA ARG A 242 -0.05 -7.88 -14.76
C ARG A 242 -1.31 -7.41 -14.04
N ALA A 243 -2.07 -6.49 -14.63
CA ALA A 243 -3.37 -6.07 -14.10
C ALA A 243 -4.37 -7.24 -14.04
N LYS A 244 -4.43 -8.07 -15.09
CA LYS A 244 -5.29 -9.26 -15.14
C LYS A 244 -4.93 -10.28 -14.06
N MET A 245 -3.63 -10.55 -13.86
CA MET A 245 -3.19 -11.53 -12.86
C MET A 245 -3.45 -11.05 -11.43
N ASN A 246 -3.18 -9.78 -11.14
CA ASN A 246 -3.52 -9.20 -9.84
C ASN A 246 -5.04 -9.12 -9.62
N GLY A 247 -5.83 -8.87 -10.67
CA GLY A 247 -7.29 -8.95 -10.62
C GLY A 247 -7.79 -10.35 -10.27
N ALA A 248 -7.22 -11.40 -10.87
CA ALA A 248 -7.51 -12.78 -10.50
C ALA A 248 -7.08 -13.12 -9.06
N ALA A 249 -5.92 -12.60 -8.62
CA ALA A 249 -5.44 -12.77 -7.25
C ALA A 249 -6.35 -12.10 -6.21
N ALA A 250 -6.92 -10.93 -6.52
CA ALA A 250 -7.91 -10.27 -5.66
C ALA A 250 -9.22 -11.09 -5.51
N LEU A 251 -9.46 -12.04 -6.40
CA LEU A 251 -10.58 -13.00 -6.34
C LEU A 251 -10.17 -14.37 -5.77
N GLY A 252 -8.88 -14.58 -5.43
CA GLY A 252 -8.35 -15.89 -5.04
C GLY A 252 -8.31 -16.91 -6.17
N GLN A 253 -8.34 -16.45 -7.43
CA GLN A 253 -8.47 -17.29 -8.64
C GLN A 253 -7.20 -17.36 -9.48
N TRP A 254 -6.11 -16.71 -9.05
CA TRP A 254 -4.86 -16.75 -9.78
C TRP A 254 -4.20 -18.13 -9.66
N SER A 255 -3.56 -18.57 -10.74
CA SER A 255 -2.71 -19.76 -10.76
C SER A 255 -1.50 -19.55 -11.66
N GLN A 256 -0.42 -20.29 -11.39
CA GLN A 256 0.82 -20.22 -12.18
C GLN A 256 0.59 -20.47 -13.69
N ALA A 257 -0.41 -21.27 -14.05
CA ALA A 257 -0.73 -21.55 -15.44
C ALA A 257 -1.16 -20.30 -16.22
N MET A 258 -1.79 -19.32 -15.53
CA MET A 258 -2.24 -18.08 -16.15
C MET A 258 -1.07 -17.16 -16.56
N GLU A 259 0.12 -17.32 -15.97
CA GLU A 259 1.31 -16.54 -16.33
C GLU A 259 1.83 -16.86 -17.73
N LYS A 260 1.59 -18.08 -18.23
CA LYS A 260 2.10 -18.54 -19.53
C LYS A 260 1.25 -18.09 -20.72
N ALA A 261 0.08 -17.49 -20.47
CA ALA A 261 -0.87 -17.07 -21.51
C ALA A 261 -0.65 -15.62 -21.99
N ALA A 262 0.56 -15.08 -21.81
CA ALA A 262 0.93 -13.68 -22.09
C ALA A 262 1.59 -13.48 -23.46
#